data_AF-M1C814-F1
#
_entry.id   AF-M1C814-F1
#
_cell.length_a   1.000
_cell.length_b   1.000
_cell.length_c   1.000
_cell.angle_alpha   90.00
_cell.angle_beta   90.00
_cell.angle_gamma   90.00
#
_symmetry.space_group_name_H-M   'P 1'
#
loop_
_entity.id
_entity.type
_entity.pdbx_description
1 polymer ?
#
loop_
_entity_poly.entity_id
_entity_poly.type
_entity_poly.pdbx_seq_one_letter_code
_entity_poly.pdbx_strand_id
1 'polypeptide(L)'
;MEEDGDNFVVDQPPPPPTEEELDRQDVGKLLYGCDHYRRRCKLRAPCCNEIFTCRHCHNEAKNALTNPKERHELVRHNVKQVVCAVCDTEQQVAEICSECGVKFGEYYCEICRFYDDNRTKGQFHCDDCGICRVGGRENFFHCKKCGSCYSVELRDNHLCVENSMKNHCPICYEFLFDSVKGTTIMKCGHTMHMECHTEMIHQNQYRCPICSKSVLNMSGTWQRLDMEV
;
A
#
# COMPACT_ATOMS: atom_id res chain seq x y z
N MET A 1 7.40 -26.59 52.94
CA MET A 1 7.27 -26.81 51.49
C MET A 1 5.85 -26.43 51.17
N GLU A 2 5.66 -25.17 50.82
CA GLU A 2 4.40 -24.63 50.33
C GLU A 2 4.38 -24.88 48.82
N GLU A 3 3.35 -25.55 48.32
CA GLU A 3 3.13 -25.73 46.88
C GLU A 3 2.07 -24.71 46.45
N ASP A 4 2.51 -23.65 45.78
CA ASP A 4 1.65 -22.68 45.11
C ASP A 4 1.09 -23.30 43.81
N GLY A 5 -0.20 -23.59 43.82
CA GLY A 5 -0.95 -24.02 42.64
C GLY A 5 -1.28 -22.83 41.74
N ASP A 6 -0.56 -22.72 40.62
CA ASP A 6 -0.78 -21.71 39.60
C ASP A 6 -2.12 -21.97 38.87
N ASN A 7 -3.09 -21.08 39.10
CA ASN A 7 -4.46 -21.23 38.61
C ASN A 7 -4.55 -20.67 37.19
N PHE A 8 -4.38 -21.53 36.19
CA PHE A 8 -4.41 -21.17 34.78
C PHE A 8 -5.84 -20.81 34.34
N VAL A 9 -6.16 -19.52 34.32
CA VAL A 9 -7.42 -19.00 33.76
C VAL A 9 -7.37 -19.14 32.24
N VAL A 10 -8.10 -20.12 31.71
CA VAL A 10 -8.36 -20.25 30.27
C VAL A 10 -9.35 -19.17 29.85
N ASP A 11 -8.84 -18.16 29.17
CA ASP A 11 -9.64 -17.07 28.59
C ASP A 11 -10.54 -17.65 27.49
N GLN A 12 -11.85 -17.72 27.74
CA GLN A 12 -12.80 -18.20 26.75
C GLN A 12 -12.95 -17.16 25.64
N PRO A 13 -12.97 -17.56 24.35
CA PRO A 13 -13.20 -16.62 23.27
C PRO A 13 -14.58 -15.96 23.44
N PRO A 14 -14.71 -14.65 23.14
CA PRO A 14 -15.97 -13.94 23.28
C PRO A 14 -17.06 -14.59 22.41
N PRO A 15 -18.33 -14.53 22.84
CA PRO A 15 -19.44 -15.05 22.06
C PRO A 15 -19.53 -14.34 20.69
N PRO A 16 -20.03 -15.02 19.65
CA PRO A 16 -20.22 -14.41 18.35
C PRO A 16 -21.25 -13.26 18.43
N PRO A 17 -21.07 -12.20 17.62
CA PRO A 17 -22.01 -11.08 17.60
C PRO A 17 -23.40 -11.49 17.12
N THR A 18 -24.42 -10.83 17.66
CA THR A 18 -25.83 -10.96 17.29
C THR A 18 -26.14 -10.34 15.93
N GLU A 19 -27.28 -10.68 15.33
CA GLU A 19 -27.73 -10.10 14.04
C GLU A 19 -27.88 -8.57 14.11
N GLU A 20 -28.41 -8.02 15.22
CA GLU A 20 -28.52 -6.57 15.41
C GLU A 20 -27.14 -5.87 15.50
N GLU A 21 -26.14 -6.54 16.08
CA GLU A 21 -24.76 -6.03 16.14
C GLU A 21 -24.09 -6.06 14.76
N LEU A 22 -24.37 -7.09 13.95
CA LEU A 22 -23.89 -7.18 12.57
C LEU A 22 -24.51 -6.08 11.69
N ASP A 23 -25.82 -5.85 11.82
CA ASP A 23 -26.52 -4.77 11.11
C ASP A 23 -25.97 -3.38 11.49
N ARG A 24 -25.65 -3.19 12.78
CA ARG A 24 -25.03 -1.95 13.26
C ARG A 24 -23.62 -1.73 12.70
N GLN A 25 -22.83 -2.79 12.52
CA GLN A 25 -21.46 -2.70 12.00
C GLN A 25 -21.40 -2.22 10.54
N ASP A 26 -22.45 -2.49 9.77
CA ASP A 26 -22.54 -2.21 8.34
C ASP A 26 -23.22 -0.87 8.01
N VAL A 27 -23.66 -0.12 9.03
CA VAL A 27 -24.19 1.24 8.84
C VAL A 27 -23.17 2.11 8.12
N GLY A 28 -23.58 2.70 6.98
CA GLY A 28 -22.72 3.58 6.18
C GLY A 28 -21.78 2.87 5.21
N LYS A 29 -21.87 1.54 5.07
CA LYS A 29 -20.97 0.76 4.22
C LYS A 29 -20.97 1.23 2.77
N LEU A 30 -19.77 1.45 2.22
CA LEU A 30 -19.54 2.02 0.89
C LEU A 30 -20.05 3.46 0.66
N LEU A 31 -20.75 4.06 1.61
CA LEU A 31 -21.28 5.43 1.51
C LEU A 31 -20.23 6.49 1.84
N TYR A 32 -19.23 6.15 2.66
CA TYR A 32 -18.17 7.06 3.11
C TYR A 32 -16.81 6.74 2.46
N GLY A 33 -15.91 7.71 2.49
CA GLY A 33 -14.53 7.58 2.00
C GLY A 33 -14.14 8.69 1.04
N CYS A 34 -13.20 8.38 0.16
CA CYS A 34 -12.71 9.26 -0.90
C CYS A 34 -12.48 8.44 -2.18
N ASP A 35 -11.94 9.08 -3.21
CA ASP A 35 -11.61 8.42 -4.48
C ASP A 35 -10.54 7.32 -4.32
N HIS A 36 -9.69 7.40 -3.29
CA HIS A 36 -8.67 6.37 -3.01
C HIS A 36 -9.28 5.13 -2.35
N TYR A 37 -10.07 5.30 -1.28
CA TYR A 37 -10.56 4.22 -0.43
C TYR A 37 -11.98 4.48 0.08
N ARG A 38 -12.79 3.42 0.16
CA ARG A 38 -14.11 3.46 0.79
C ARG A 38 -13.94 3.13 2.26
N ARG A 39 -14.26 4.04 3.17
CA ARG A 39 -13.97 3.86 4.60
C ARG A 39 -14.85 4.75 5.46
N ARG A 40 -15.20 4.26 6.64
CA ARG A 40 -16.14 4.92 7.57
C ARG A 40 -15.43 5.67 8.71
N CYS A 41 -14.15 5.99 8.53
CA CYS A 41 -13.40 6.89 9.42
C CYS A 41 -12.44 7.81 8.65
N LYS A 42 -12.06 8.91 9.29
CA LYS A 42 -11.00 9.84 8.90
C LYS A 42 -9.79 9.66 9.83
N LEU A 43 -8.61 10.06 9.38
CA LEU A 43 -7.36 10.02 10.13
C LEU A 43 -7.04 11.39 10.72
N ARG A 44 -6.61 11.44 11.98
CA ARG A 44 -5.92 12.61 12.53
C ARG A 44 -4.43 12.50 12.21
N ALA A 45 -3.93 13.40 11.37
CA ALA A 45 -2.55 13.39 10.91
C ALA A 45 -1.61 13.89 12.03
N PRO A 46 -0.72 13.05 12.60
CA PRO A 46 0.18 13.44 13.69
C PRO A 46 1.20 14.50 13.30
N CYS A 47 1.48 14.69 12.02
CA CYS A 47 2.44 15.68 11.53
C CYS A 47 1.94 17.13 11.62
N CYS A 48 0.64 17.36 11.48
CA CYS A 48 0.03 18.69 11.41
C CYS A 48 -1.24 18.83 12.26
N ASN A 49 -1.69 17.75 12.89
CA ASN A 49 -2.92 17.66 13.68
C ASN A 49 -4.22 17.95 12.91
N GLU A 50 -4.19 17.90 11.58
CA GLU A 50 -5.36 18.06 10.71
C GLU A 50 -6.05 16.72 10.46
N ILE A 51 -7.32 16.76 10.06
CA ILE A 51 -8.14 15.57 9.79
C ILE A 51 -8.28 15.38 8.29
N PHE A 52 -7.95 14.18 7.79
CA PHE A 52 -8.09 13.80 6.39
C PHE A 52 -8.74 12.44 6.26
N THR A 53 -9.52 12.22 5.19
CA THR A 53 -10.16 10.92 4.96
C THR A 53 -9.14 9.79 4.82
N CYS A 54 -8.00 10.03 4.17
CA CYS A 54 -6.92 9.05 4.07
C CYS A 54 -5.55 9.73 3.92
N ARG A 55 -4.47 8.92 3.92
CA ARG A 55 -3.09 9.40 3.68
C ARG A 55 -2.93 10.08 2.32
N HIS A 56 -3.54 9.56 1.26
CA HIS A 56 -3.38 10.15 -0.07
C HIS A 56 -4.04 11.52 -0.15
N CYS A 57 -5.27 11.70 0.36
CA CYS A 57 -5.89 13.01 0.48
C CYS A 57 -5.02 14.01 1.26
N HIS A 58 -4.39 13.58 2.37
CA HIS A 58 -3.44 14.41 3.10
C HIS A 58 -2.26 14.81 2.21
N ASN A 59 -1.57 13.83 1.61
CA ASN A 59 -0.37 14.07 0.82
C ASN A 59 -0.66 14.94 -0.40
N GLU A 60 -1.78 14.73 -1.09
CA GLU A 60 -2.22 15.58 -2.20
C GLU A 60 -2.43 17.02 -1.76
N ALA A 61 -3.16 17.25 -0.66
CA ALA A 61 -3.40 18.58 -0.13
C ALA A 61 -2.11 19.27 0.31
N LYS A 62 -1.20 18.55 0.99
CA LYS A 62 0.08 19.11 1.45
C LYS A 62 1.08 19.33 0.32
N ASN A 63 1.09 18.48 -0.70
CA ASN A 63 1.98 18.64 -1.85
C ASN A 63 1.53 19.80 -2.76
N ALA A 64 0.24 20.13 -2.77
CA ALA A 64 -0.31 21.25 -3.52
C ALA A 64 -0.01 22.63 -2.91
N LEU A 65 0.55 22.70 -1.69
CA LEU A 65 0.87 23.97 -1.03
C LEU A 65 1.95 24.75 -1.77
N THR A 66 1.80 26.07 -1.82
CA THR A 66 2.77 26.97 -2.46
C THR A 66 4.06 27.06 -1.68
N ASN A 67 4.00 27.10 -0.35
CA ASN A 67 5.18 27.13 0.52
C ASN A 67 5.83 25.74 0.61
N PRO A 68 7.04 25.53 0.06
CA PRO A 68 7.70 24.23 0.10
C PRO A 68 7.99 23.72 1.52
N LYS A 69 8.13 24.63 2.50
CA LYS A 69 8.41 24.26 3.90
C LYS A 69 7.23 23.61 4.61
N GLU A 70 6.02 23.81 4.08
CA GLU A 70 4.79 23.22 4.62
C GLU A 70 4.43 21.92 3.91
N ARG A 71 5.12 21.57 2.82
CA ARG A 71 4.92 20.29 2.13
C ARG A 71 5.51 19.17 2.96
N HIS A 72 4.70 18.16 3.22
CA HIS A 72 5.10 16.98 3.95
C HIS A 72 4.14 15.84 3.67
N GLU A 73 4.59 14.62 3.94
CA GLU A 73 3.76 13.43 3.82
C GLU A 73 3.36 12.89 5.18
N LEU A 74 2.18 12.26 5.21
CA LEU A 74 1.71 11.52 6.36
C LEU A 74 2.40 10.14 6.43
N VAL A 75 3.14 9.92 7.51
CA VAL A 75 3.68 8.59 7.84
C VAL A 75 2.58 7.74 8.47
N ARG A 76 2.09 6.75 7.71
CA ARG A 76 0.94 5.91 8.08
C ARG A 76 1.03 5.26 9.47
N HIS A 77 2.21 4.75 9.84
CA HIS A 77 2.45 4.06 11.11
C HIS A 77 2.33 4.96 12.34
N ASN A 78 2.47 6.28 12.16
CA ASN A 78 2.44 7.24 13.26
C ASN A 78 1.02 7.67 13.62
N VAL A 79 0.01 7.32 12.80
CA VAL A 79 -1.38 7.71 13.06
C VAL A 79 -1.91 6.96 14.27
N LYS A 80 -2.27 7.69 15.33
CA LYS A 80 -2.80 7.10 16.58
C LYS A 80 -4.31 7.26 16.73
N GLN A 81 -4.89 8.28 16.11
CA GLN A 81 -6.29 8.63 16.28
C GLN A 81 -7.05 8.62 14.96
N VAL A 82 -8.32 8.24 15.05
CA VAL A 82 -9.28 8.23 13.96
C VAL A 82 -10.56 8.92 14.40
N VAL A 83 -11.28 9.49 13.45
CA VAL A 83 -12.58 10.15 13.66
C VAL A 83 -13.63 9.38 12.87
N CYS A 84 -14.67 8.89 13.55
CA CYS A 84 -15.76 8.17 12.92
C CYS A 84 -16.48 9.07 11.90
N ALA A 85 -16.68 8.60 10.67
CA ALA A 85 -17.38 9.37 9.65
C ALA A 85 -18.91 9.34 9.81
N VAL A 86 -19.42 8.43 10.66
CA VAL A 86 -20.87 8.22 10.88
C VAL A 86 -21.37 9.05 12.08
N CYS A 87 -20.61 9.10 13.18
CA CYS A 87 -21.03 9.77 14.42
C CYS A 87 -20.03 10.82 14.94
N ASP A 88 -18.96 11.12 14.19
CA ASP A 88 -17.92 12.11 14.53
C ASP A 88 -17.13 11.84 15.83
N THR A 89 -17.29 10.66 16.45
CA THR A 89 -16.49 10.26 17.60
C THR A 89 -15.00 10.17 17.24
N GLU A 90 -14.16 10.87 17.98
CA GLU A 90 -12.70 10.76 17.91
C GLU A 90 -12.20 9.72 18.93
N GLN A 91 -11.38 8.77 18.47
CA GLN A 91 -10.90 7.65 19.28
C GLN A 91 -9.51 7.18 18.85
N GLN A 92 -8.91 6.28 19.64
CA GLN A 92 -7.71 5.56 19.20
C GLN A 92 -8.01 4.68 17.99
N VAL A 93 -6.98 4.42 17.19
CA VAL A 93 -7.04 3.45 16.10
C VAL A 93 -7.61 2.13 16.61
N ALA A 94 -8.69 1.71 15.98
CA ALA A 94 -9.37 0.45 16.20
C ALA A 94 -10.06 0.05 14.89
N GLU A 95 -10.60 -1.16 14.80
CA GLU A 95 -11.41 -1.61 13.66
C GLU A 95 -12.84 -1.05 13.72
N ILE A 96 -13.36 -0.82 14.92
CA ILE A 96 -14.77 -0.51 15.21
C ILE A 96 -14.86 0.80 15.98
N CYS A 97 -15.90 1.59 15.69
CA CYS A 97 -16.21 2.77 16.45
C CYS A 97 -16.65 2.43 17.87
N SER A 98 -16.02 3.02 18.88
CA SER A 98 -16.34 2.74 20.28
C SER A 98 -17.71 3.27 20.73
N GLU A 99 -18.25 4.25 20.00
CA GLU A 99 -19.54 4.87 20.32
C GLU A 99 -20.69 4.22 19.55
N CYS A 100 -20.65 4.27 18.21
CA CYS A 100 -21.76 3.79 17.38
C CYS A 100 -21.62 2.34 16.90
N GLY A 101 -20.51 1.66 17.18
CA GLY A 101 -20.32 0.25 16.84
C GLY A 101 -20.09 -0.06 15.35
N VAL A 102 -20.01 0.95 14.48
CA VAL A 102 -19.75 0.72 13.04
C VAL A 102 -18.32 0.21 12.83
N LYS A 103 -18.13 -0.75 11.92
CA LYS A 103 -16.78 -1.04 11.40
C LYS A 103 -16.29 0.15 10.60
N PHE A 104 -14.99 0.41 10.62
CA PHE A 104 -14.39 1.48 9.83
C PHE A 104 -14.00 1.07 8.41
N GLY A 105 -13.85 -0.22 8.18
CA GLY A 105 -13.53 -0.82 6.90
C GLY A 105 -13.82 -2.32 6.95
N GLU A 106 -14.29 -2.90 5.85
CA GLU A 106 -14.38 -4.37 5.74
C GLU A 106 -13.00 -5.03 5.76
N TYR A 107 -11.98 -4.35 5.26
CA TYR A 107 -10.57 -4.68 5.47
C TYR A 107 -9.98 -3.68 6.45
N TYR A 108 -9.37 -4.18 7.52
CA TYR A 108 -8.60 -3.40 8.47
C TYR A 108 -7.20 -3.99 8.62
N CYS A 109 -6.19 -3.12 8.64
CA CYS A 109 -4.83 -3.49 9.01
C CYS A 109 -4.31 -2.51 10.06
N GLU A 110 -4.11 -3.01 11.27
CA GLU A 110 -3.61 -2.26 12.42
C GLU A 110 -2.19 -1.72 12.18
N ILE A 111 -1.31 -2.53 11.61
CA ILE A 111 0.08 -2.15 11.32
C ILE A 111 0.10 -0.92 10.40
N CYS A 112 -0.64 -1.00 9.30
CA CYS A 112 -0.67 0.04 8.27
C CYS A 112 -1.64 1.19 8.57
N ARG A 113 -2.49 1.08 9.60
CA ARG A 113 -3.60 2.01 9.87
C ARG A 113 -4.53 2.16 8.65
N PHE A 114 -4.76 1.05 7.96
CA PHE A 114 -5.45 1.01 6.67
C PHE A 114 -6.85 0.42 6.79
N TYR A 115 -7.81 1.07 6.12
CA TYR A 115 -9.23 0.77 6.16
C TYR A 115 -9.79 0.86 4.75
N ASP A 116 -10.46 -0.19 4.27
CA ASP A 116 -11.17 -0.17 2.98
C ASP A 116 -12.38 -1.12 3.02
N ASP A 117 -13.55 -0.64 2.63
CA ASP A 117 -14.77 -1.43 2.47
C ASP A 117 -14.74 -2.27 1.20
N ASN A 118 -13.98 -1.82 0.20
CA ASN A 118 -13.95 -2.50 -1.08
C ASN A 118 -13.00 -3.71 -1.06
N ARG A 119 -13.50 -4.85 -0.60
CA ARG A 119 -12.73 -6.13 -0.55
C ARG A 119 -12.39 -6.72 -1.92
N THR A 120 -13.03 -6.26 -3.00
CA THR A 120 -12.78 -6.79 -4.36
C THR A 120 -11.35 -6.51 -4.84
N LYS A 121 -10.67 -5.52 -4.24
CA LYS A 121 -9.25 -5.24 -4.51
C LYS A 121 -8.30 -6.30 -3.96
N GLY A 122 -8.76 -7.24 -3.13
CA GLY A 122 -7.93 -8.32 -2.58
C GLY A 122 -6.75 -7.79 -1.74
N GLN A 123 -7.03 -6.86 -0.82
CA GLN A 123 -5.99 -6.27 0.01
C GLN A 123 -5.37 -7.30 0.95
N PHE A 124 -4.06 -7.24 1.15
CA PHE A 124 -3.36 -8.09 2.11
C PHE A 124 -2.12 -7.38 2.67
N HIS A 125 -1.77 -7.66 3.93
CA HIS A 125 -0.53 -7.17 4.53
C HIS A 125 0.63 -8.13 4.19
N CYS A 126 1.76 -7.61 3.73
CA CYS A 126 2.99 -8.39 3.63
C CYS A 126 3.92 -8.00 4.78
N ASP A 127 4.14 -8.92 5.71
CA ASP A 127 4.97 -8.67 6.91
C ASP A 127 6.41 -8.32 6.54
N ASP A 128 6.99 -9.02 5.56
CA ASP A 128 8.35 -8.74 5.07
C ASP A 128 8.47 -7.34 4.41
N CYS A 129 7.39 -6.82 3.82
CA CYS A 129 7.37 -5.46 3.29
C CYS A 129 6.99 -4.41 4.34
N GLY A 130 6.28 -4.80 5.40
CA GLY A 130 5.66 -3.89 6.37
C GLY A 130 4.55 -3.03 5.78
N ILE A 131 3.98 -3.38 4.62
CA ILE A 131 2.90 -2.60 3.98
C ILE A 131 1.81 -3.48 3.37
N CYS A 132 0.60 -2.93 3.28
CA CYS A 132 -0.51 -3.54 2.55
C CYS A 132 -0.28 -3.44 1.04
N ARG A 133 -0.59 -4.52 0.33
CA ARG A 133 -0.66 -4.62 -1.13
C ARG A 133 -2.10 -4.94 -1.54
N VAL A 134 -2.36 -4.85 -2.84
CA VAL A 134 -3.68 -5.13 -3.46
C VAL A 134 -3.48 -6.13 -4.61
N GLY A 135 -4.51 -6.90 -4.91
CA GLY A 135 -4.53 -7.90 -5.99
C GLY A 135 -4.57 -9.36 -5.53
N GLY A 136 -4.83 -9.63 -4.25
CA GLY A 136 -4.97 -10.98 -3.67
C GLY A 136 -3.62 -11.56 -3.22
N ARG A 137 -3.55 -12.12 -2.01
CA ARG A 137 -2.30 -12.67 -1.46
C ARG A 137 -1.74 -13.79 -2.32
N GLU A 138 -2.63 -14.61 -2.87
CA GLU A 138 -2.34 -15.78 -3.70
C GLU A 138 -1.66 -15.42 -5.02
N ASN A 139 -1.87 -14.20 -5.53
CA ASN A 139 -1.28 -13.72 -6.78
C ASN A 139 0.10 -13.10 -6.59
N PHE A 140 0.59 -12.99 -5.35
CA PHE A 140 1.86 -12.36 -5.05
C PHE A 140 2.79 -13.26 -4.24
N PHE A 141 4.09 -13.04 -4.39
CA PHE A 141 5.11 -13.59 -3.50
C PHE A 141 6.10 -12.50 -3.09
N HIS A 142 6.67 -12.61 -1.90
CA HIS A 142 7.76 -11.73 -1.47
C HIS A 142 9.09 -12.30 -1.95
N CYS A 143 9.84 -11.54 -2.76
CA CYS A 143 11.20 -11.88 -3.13
C CYS A 143 12.18 -11.27 -2.11
N LYS A 144 12.75 -12.12 -1.24
CA LYS A 144 13.68 -11.67 -0.18
C LYS A 144 14.90 -10.93 -0.73
N LYS A 145 15.43 -11.35 -1.88
CA LYS A 145 16.59 -10.73 -2.51
C LYS A 145 16.28 -9.32 -3.02
N CYS A 146 15.09 -9.11 -3.59
CA CYS A 146 14.66 -7.80 -4.07
C CYS A 146 14.07 -6.93 -2.94
N GLY A 147 13.64 -7.55 -1.83
CA GLY A 147 12.97 -6.89 -0.71
C GLY A 147 11.59 -6.34 -1.09
N SER A 148 10.86 -7.00 -1.98
CA SER A 148 9.55 -6.55 -2.48
C SER A 148 8.63 -7.70 -2.88
N CYS A 149 7.32 -7.44 -2.85
CA CYS A 149 6.31 -8.30 -3.43
C CYS A 149 6.23 -8.15 -4.96
N TYR A 150 6.07 -9.27 -5.66
CA TYR A 150 5.84 -9.34 -7.09
C TYR A 150 4.72 -10.32 -7.43
N SER A 151 4.15 -10.21 -8.64
CA SER A 151 3.24 -11.20 -9.19
C SER A 151 3.91 -12.58 -9.20
N VAL A 152 3.16 -13.64 -8.87
CA VAL A 152 3.64 -15.03 -8.93
C VAL A 152 4.17 -15.43 -10.31
N GLU A 153 3.76 -14.76 -11.38
CA GLU A 153 4.29 -14.95 -12.75
C GLU A 153 5.79 -14.60 -12.86
N LEU A 154 6.29 -13.74 -11.99
CA LEU A 154 7.71 -13.35 -11.95
C LEU A 154 8.55 -14.27 -11.05
N ARG A 155 7.94 -15.28 -10.42
CA ARG A 155 8.65 -16.23 -9.58
C ARG A 155 9.70 -16.96 -10.43
N ASP A 156 10.94 -16.94 -9.97
CA ASP A 156 12.11 -17.56 -10.60
C ASP A 156 12.45 -17.08 -12.03
N ASN A 157 11.81 -16.02 -12.52
CA ASN A 157 11.97 -15.53 -13.89
C ASN A 157 12.49 -14.06 -13.97
N HIS A 158 12.57 -13.35 -12.85
CA HIS A 158 13.07 -11.96 -12.84
C HIS A 158 14.54 -11.87 -12.42
N LEU A 159 15.28 -10.94 -13.05
CA LEU A 159 16.65 -10.62 -12.63
C LEU A 159 16.60 -9.88 -11.28
N CYS A 160 16.96 -10.57 -10.20
CA CYS A 160 16.95 -9.99 -8.87
C CYS A 160 18.11 -9.00 -8.70
N VAL A 161 17.78 -7.70 -8.66
CA VAL A 161 18.67 -6.63 -8.22
C VAL A 161 18.26 -6.24 -6.80
N GLU A 162 19.25 -6.20 -5.90
CA GLU A 162 18.99 -5.94 -4.49
C GLU A 162 18.33 -4.57 -4.29
N ASN A 163 17.25 -4.54 -3.50
CA ASN A 163 16.52 -3.32 -3.17
C ASN A 163 16.07 -2.49 -4.40
N SER A 164 15.84 -3.12 -5.56
CA SER A 164 15.48 -2.39 -6.80
C SER A 164 14.24 -1.48 -6.63
N MET A 165 13.31 -1.89 -5.78
CA MET A 165 12.08 -1.15 -5.45
C MET A 165 12.24 -0.08 -4.38
N LYS A 166 13.32 -0.11 -3.57
CA LYS A 166 13.59 0.90 -2.54
C LYS A 166 14.39 2.07 -3.12
N ASN A 167 13.95 2.56 -4.28
CA ASN A 167 14.56 3.64 -5.03
C ASN A 167 13.47 4.57 -5.58
N HIS A 168 13.89 5.72 -6.09
CA HIS A 168 13.00 6.64 -6.80
C HIS A 168 12.91 6.23 -8.28
N CYS A 169 11.74 6.41 -8.87
CA CYS A 169 11.56 6.26 -10.30
C CYS A 169 12.52 7.22 -11.03
N PRO A 170 13.36 6.75 -11.98
CA PRO A 170 14.34 7.62 -12.63
C PRO A 170 13.72 8.68 -13.56
N ILE A 171 12.40 8.60 -13.81
CA ILE A 171 11.68 9.53 -14.69
C ILE A 171 10.92 10.58 -13.87
N CYS A 172 10.01 10.15 -12.99
CA CYS A 172 9.19 11.08 -12.21
C CYS A 172 9.72 11.38 -10.81
N TYR A 173 10.80 10.71 -10.38
CA TYR A 173 11.43 10.86 -9.08
C TYR A 173 10.53 10.57 -7.86
N GLU A 174 9.36 9.96 -8.07
CA GLU A 174 8.53 9.44 -6.99
C GLU A 174 9.12 8.13 -6.43
N PHE A 175 8.99 7.92 -5.13
CA PHE A 175 9.49 6.72 -4.46
C PHE A 175 8.67 5.48 -4.86
N LEU A 176 9.34 4.43 -5.38
CA LEU A 176 8.67 3.28 -5.99
C LEU A 176 7.95 2.39 -4.97
N PHE A 177 8.53 2.18 -3.79
CA PHE A 177 8.03 1.18 -2.84
C PHE A 177 6.65 1.52 -2.27
N ASP A 178 6.43 2.81 -1.97
CA ASP A 178 5.21 3.36 -1.36
C ASP A 178 4.18 3.85 -2.38
N SER A 179 4.55 3.88 -3.66
CA SER A 179 3.67 4.32 -4.74
C SER A 179 2.50 3.35 -4.97
N VAL A 180 1.35 3.92 -5.31
CA VAL A 180 0.17 3.15 -5.77
C VAL A 180 0.24 2.84 -7.27
N LYS A 181 1.16 3.46 -8.01
CA LYS A 181 1.34 3.25 -9.43
C LYS A 181 1.97 1.87 -9.67
N GLY A 182 1.52 1.19 -10.72
CA GLY A 182 2.13 -0.07 -11.15
C GLY A 182 3.62 0.12 -11.47
N THR A 183 4.42 -0.90 -11.19
CA THR A 183 5.87 -0.89 -11.48
C THR A 183 6.23 -2.00 -12.45
N THR A 184 7.33 -1.83 -13.17
CA THR A 184 7.86 -2.82 -14.11
C THR A 184 9.34 -3.04 -13.89
N ILE A 185 9.76 -4.30 -13.94
CA ILE A 185 11.16 -4.71 -13.86
C ILE A 185 11.69 -4.81 -15.28
N MET A 186 12.63 -3.94 -15.64
CA MET A 186 13.33 -4.01 -16.92
C MET A 186 14.23 -5.25 -16.96
N LYS A 187 14.63 -5.68 -18.16
CA LYS A 187 15.55 -6.84 -18.34
C LYS A 187 16.88 -6.72 -17.60
N CYS A 188 17.35 -5.49 -17.37
CA CYS A 188 18.54 -5.23 -16.58
C CYS A 188 18.33 -5.33 -15.06
N GLY A 189 17.11 -5.65 -14.61
CA GLY A 189 16.71 -5.81 -13.20
C GLY A 189 16.31 -4.51 -12.49
N HIS A 190 16.57 -3.35 -13.10
CA HIS A 190 16.12 -2.06 -12.56
C HIS A 190 14.59 -1.90 -12.68
N THR A 191 14.01 -1.16 -11.75
CA THR A 191 12.56 -0.98 -11.66
C THR A 191 12.17 0.48 -11.87
N MET A 192 11.03 0.73 -12.52
CA MET A 192 10.40 2.05 -12.62
C MET A 192 8.88 1.91 -12.68
N HIS A 193 8.14 3.03 -12.63
CA HIS A 193 6.69 3.00 -12.85
C HIS A 193 6.36 2.51 -14.28
N MET A 194 5.29 1.74 -14.41
CA MET A 194 4.82 1.19 -15.69
C MET A 194 4.51 2.31 -16.69
N GLU A 195 3.81 3.36 -16.26
CA GLU A 195 3.50 4.53 -17.08
C GLU A 195 4.77 5.26 -17.55
N CYS A 196 5.74 5.46 -16.65
CA CYS A 196 7.03 6.06 -17.00
C CYS A 196 7.81 5.19 -18.00
N HIS A 197 7.75 3.87 -17.86
CA HIS A 197 8.35 2.94 -18.81
C HIS A 197 7.67 3.03 -20.17
N THR A 198 6.34 3.01 -20.22
CA THR A 198 5.56 3.13 -21.45
C THR A 198 5.87 4.43 -22.17
N GLU A 199 5.87 5.57 -21.47
CA GLU A 199 6.23 6.87 -22.04
C GLU A 199 7.67 6.88 -22.58
N MET A 200 8.63 6.34 -21.82
CA MET A 200 10.02 6.21 -22.25
C MET A 200 10.14 5.43 -23.57
N ILE A 201 9.37 4.34 -23.72
CA ILE A 201 9.30 3.55 -24.97
C ILE A 201 8.66 4.35 -26.12
N HIS A 202 7.58 5.10 -25.85
CA HIS A 202 6.93 5.95 -26.85
C HIS A 202 7.84 7.06 -27.38
N GLN A 203 8.75 7.57 -26.55
CA GLN A 203 9.77 8.55 -26.94
C GLN A 203 11.01 7.92 -27.59
N ASN A 204 10.94 6.65 -28.02
CA ASN A 204 12.03 5.89 -28.62
C ASN A 204 13.29 5.75 -27.71
N GLN A 205 13.13 5.86 -26.39
CA GLN A 205 14.23 5.70 -25.43
C GLN A 205 14.31 4.27 -24.90
N TYR A 206 15.12 3.44 -25.55
CA TYR A 206 15.23 2.01 -25.22
C TYR A 206 16.37 1.66 -24.25
N ARG A 207 17.02 2.67 -23.66
CA ARG A 207 18.13 2.50 -22.73
C ARG A 207 17.66 2.74 -21.31
N CYS A 208 17.99 1.81 -20.41
CA CYS A 208 17.70 1.96 -18.99
C CYS A 208 18.35 3.27 -18.49
N PRO A 209 17.60 4.20 -17.88
CA PRO A 209 18.17 5.45 -17.37
C PRO A 209 19.20 5.26 -16.26
N ILE A 210 19.23 4.08 -15.63
CA ILE A 210 20.09 3.78 -14.48
C ILE A 210 21.42 3.16 -14.90
N CYS A 211 21.43 2.28 -15.90
CA CYS A 211 22.62 1.52 -16.29
C CYS A 211 22.90 1.48 -17.80
N SER A 212 22.11 2.22 -18.58
CA SER A 212 22.22 2.36 -20.04
C SER A 212 22.05 1.07 -20.87
N LYS A 213 21.80 -0.09 -20.23
CA LYS A 213 21.47 -1.34 -20.92
C LYS A 213 20.13 -1.27 -21.65
N SER A 214 20.00 -1.97 -22.77
CA SER A 214 18.75 -2.05 -23.52
C SER A 214 17.62 -2.69 -22.68
N VAL A 215 16.44 -2.08 -22.71
CA VAL A 215 15.26 -2.55 -21.96
C VAL A 215 14.39 -3.52 -22.78
N LEU A 216 14.47 -3.47 -24.12
CA LEU A 216 13.78 -4.37 -25.04
C LEU A 216 14.67 -5.50 -25.55
N ASN A 217 14.06 -6.57 -26.08
CA ASN A 217 14.80 -7.52 -26.91
C ASN A 217 15.15 -6.85 -28.24
N MET A 218 16.38 -6.38 -28.40
CA MET A 218 16.85 -5.76 -29.63
C MET A 218 17.45 -6.78 -30.62
N SER A 219 17.32 -8.09 -30.37
CA SER A 219 17.94 -9.15 -31.19
C SER A 219 17.67 -9.00 -32.69
N GLY A 220 16.45 -8.63 -33.08
CA GLY A 220 16.11 -8.40 -34.50
C GLY A 220 16.73 -7.13 -35.09
N THR A 221 16.98 -6.09 -34.28
CA THR A 221 17.67 -4.87 -34.71
C THR A 221 19.17 -5.11 -34.87
N TRP A 222 19.78 -5.87 -33.94
CA TRP A 222 21.18 -6.26 -34.02
C TRP A 222 21.45 -7.15 -35.23
N GLN A 223 20.59 -8.15 -35.49
CA GLN A 223 20.68 -8.98 -36.71
C GLN A 223 20.62 -8.16 -38.00
N ARG A 224 19.85 -7.07 -38.02
CA ARG A 224 19.81 -6.16 -39.17
C ARG A 224 21.09 -5.35 -39.34
N LEU A 225 21.68 -4.87 -38.25
CA LEU A 225 22.95 -4.13 -38.29
C LEU A 225 24.13 -5.03 -38.66
N ASP A 226 24.14 -6.29 -38.23
CA ASP A 226 25.15 -7.28 -38.61
C ASP A 226 25.08 -7.66 -40.11
N MET A 227 23.92 -7.51 -40.76
CA MET A 227 23.77 -7.69 -42.22
C MET A 227 24.24 -6.46 -43.02
N GLU A 228 24.53 -5.34 -42.36
CA GLU A 228 24.99 -4.09 -42.99
C GLU A 228 26.53 -3.92 -42.89
N VAL A 229 27.26 -4.92 -42.36
CA VAL A 229 28.75 -4.97 -42.26
C VAL A 229 29.34 -5.96 -43.26
#